data_AF-A0A9Q1CP29-F1
#
_entry.id   AF-A0A9Q1CP29-F1
#
_cell.length_a   1.000
_cell.length_b   1.000
_cell.length_c   1.000
_cell.angle_alpha   90.00
_cell.angle_beta   90.00
_cell.angle_gamma   90.00
#
_symmetry.space_group_name_H-M   'P 1'
#
loop_
_entity.id
_entity.type
_entity.pdbx_description
1 polymer ?
#
loop_
_entity_poly.entity_id
_entity_poly.type
_entity_poly.pdbx_seq_one_letter_code
_entity_poly.pdbx_strand_id
1 'polypeptide(L)'
;MTFCPFCRTGQSKLPRYLSTFKGHQNEPEVIQWLTTKDPKLKDIRLTKMRNYGNFLHNVEVRKEKKGFLIPVYRPNYDADPDDYLPCDGCFGYDAKHELWRHRCPLGERTSEGTQGPRKRRNYIQEGKMLLPEEGMSNMTKDIMSSLRNDDDGCCSVH
;
A
#
# COMPACT_ATOMS: atom_id res chain seq x y z
N MET A 1 -15.18 -0.45 -5.84
CA MET A 1 -14.29 -1.19 -6.76
C MET A 1 -12.87 -1.05 -6.21
N THR A 2 -12.07 -2.10 -6.27
CA THR A 2 -10.66 -2.10 -5.85
C THR A 2 -9.82 -2.74 -6.95
N PHE A 3 -8.65 -2.20 -7.24
CA PHE A 3 -7.79 -2.76 -8.27
C PHE A 3 -6.89 -3.86 -7.71
N CYS A 4 -6.71 -4.95 -8.47
CA CYS A 4 -5.79 -6.00 -8.12
C CYS A 4 -4.33 -5.50 -8.27
N PRO A 5 -3.44 -5.75 -7.28
CA PRO A 5 -2.04 -5.36 -7.39
C PRO A 5 -1.28 -6.11 -8.50
N PHE A 6 -1.69 -7.33 -8.85
CA PHE A 6 -0.98 -8.19 -9.79
C PHE A 6 -1.43 -8.01 -11.24
N CYS A 7 -2.73 -8.20 -11.53
CA CYS A 7 -3.25 -8.11 -12.91
C CYS A 7 -3.87 -6.74 -13.25
N ARG A 8 -3.86 -5.79 -12.32
CA ARG A 8 -4.34 -4.42 -12.55
C ARG A 8 -5.82 -4.30 -12.92
N THR A 9 -6.62 -5.35 -12.74
CA THR A 9 -8.06 -5.33 -13.05
C THR A 9 -8.90 -4.87 -11.85
N GLY A 10 -10.03 -4.20 -12.13
CA GLY A 10 -11.00 -3.79 -11.12
C GLY A 10 -11.81 -4.97 -10.58
N GLN A 11 -11.89 -5.10 -9.26
CA GLN A 11 -12.53 -6.18 -8.55
C GLN A 11 -13.55 -5.65 -7.53
N SER A 12 -14.74 -6.26 -7.51
CA SER A 12 -15.78 -5.96 -6.51
C SER A 12 -15.52 -6.66 -5.18
N LYS A 13 -14.90 -7.84 -5.21
CA LYS A 13 -14.57 -8.66 -4.03
C LYS A 13 -13.12 -9.12 -4.12
N LEU A 14 -12.18 -8.20 -3.89
CA LEU A 14 -10.74 -8.48 -3.99
C LEU A 14 -10.29 -9.74 -3.21
N PRO A 15 -10.73 -9.99 -1.94
CA PRO A 15 -10.27 -11.17 -1.20
C PRO A 15 -10.63 -12.48 -1.91
N ARG A 16 -11.88 -12.60 -2.36
CA ARG A 16 -12.34 -13.77 -3.12
C ARG A 16 -11.59 -13.90 -4.44
N TYR A 17 -11.36 -12.79 -5.13
CA TYR A 17 -10.61 -12.80 -6.38
C TYR A 17 -9.18 -13.33 -6.18
N LEU A 18 -8.45 -12.79 -5.21
CA LEU A 18 -7.10 -13.22 -4.86
C LEU A 18 -7.03 -14.71 -4.47
N SER A 19 -8.01 -15.21 -3.71
CA SER A 19 -8.00 -16.61 -3.25
C SER A 19 -8.42 -17.64 -4.31
N THR A 20 -9.07 -17.23 -5.40
CA THR A 20 -9.67 -18.18 -6.36
C THR A 20 -9.09 -18.08 -7.77
N PHE A 21 -8.51 -16.94 -8.14
CA PHE A 21 -7.97 -16.75 -9.47
C PHE A 21 -6.64 -17.49 -9.63
N LYS A 22 -6.60 -18.49 -10.50
CA LYS A 22 -5.42 -19.34 -10.73
C LYS A 22 -4.16 -18.54 -11.10
N GLY A 23 -4.31 -17.39 -11.75
CA GLY A 23 -3.17 -16.54 -12.12
C GLY A 23 -2.40 -15.97 -10.92
N HIS A 24 -3.00 -15.91 -9.73
CA HIS A 24 -2.39 -15.33 -8.53
C HIS A 24 -2.05 -16.37 -7.45
N GLN A 25 -2.25 -17.66 -7.73
CA GLN A 25 -2.06 -18.74 -6.73
C GLN A 25 -0.61 -18.88 -6.25
N ASN A 26 0.35 -18.45 -7.09
CA ASN A 26 1.78 -18.52 -6.83
C ASN A 26 2.38 -17.18 -6.37
N GLU A 27 1.57 -16.13 -6.24
CA GLU A 27 2.04 -14.84 -5.74
C GLU A 27 2.36 -15.00 -4.24
N PRO A 28 3.61 -14.70 -3.82
CA PRO A 28 4.05 -14.97 -2.46
C PRO A 28 3.18 -14.25 -1.43
N GLU A 29 2.75 -13.01 -1.71
CA GLU A 29 1.88 -12.23 -0.83
C GLU A 29 0.50 -12.87 -0.65
N VAL A 30 -0.03 -13.51 -1.70
CA VAL A 30 -1.31 -14.23 -1.65
C VAL A 30 -1.16 -15.51 -0.83
N ILE A 31 -0.10 -16.28 -1.06
CA ILE A 31 0.21 -17.49 -0.27
C ILE A 31 0.37 -17.12 1.21
N GLN A 32 1.17 -16.08 1.50
CA GLN A 32 1.41 -15.59 2.86
C GLN A 32 0.10 -15.17 3.53
N TRP A 33 -0.76 -14.43 2.82
CA TRP A 33 -2.06 -14.03 3.32
C TRP A 33 -3.00 -15.22 3.60
N LEU A 34 -3.10 -16.18 2.68
CA LEU A 34 -3.97 -17.35 2.81
C LEU A 34 -3.57 -18.22 4.02
N THR A 35 -2.27 -18.42 4.20
CA THR A 35 -1.67 -19.22 5.28
C THR A 35 -1.65 -18.52 6.65
N THR A 36 -1.92 -17.20 6.69
CA THR A 36 -1.96 -16.44 7.96
C THR A 36 -3.09 -16.94 8.85
N LYS A 37 -2.75 -17.33 10.08
CA LYS A 37 -3.71 -17.75 11.12
C LYS A 37 -4.21 -16.59 11.97
N ASP A 38 -3.32 -15.65 12.32
CA ASP A 38 -3.71 -14.49 13.11
C ASP A 38 -4.65 -13.56 12.31
N PRO A 39 -5.87 -13.30 12.79
CA PRO A 39 -6.86 -12.56 12.01
C PRO A 39 -6.48 -11.09 11.81
N LYS A 40 -5.76 -10.47 12.76
CA LYS A 40 -5.35 -9.07 12.65
C LYS A 40 -4.26 -8.93 11.59
N LEU A 41 -3.24 -9.78 11.61
CA LEU A 41 -2.19 -9.82 10.62
C LEU A 41 -2.74 -10.18 9.22
N LYS A 42 -3.73 -11.07 9.16
CA LYS A 42 -4.40 -11.43 7.90
C LYS A 42 -5.11 -10.23 7.28
N ASP A 43 -5.79 -9.41 8.08
CA ASP A 43 -6.44 -8.19 7.63
C ASP A 43 -5.43 -7.10 7.21
N ILE A 44 -4.33 -6.97 7.95
CA ILE A 44 -3.22 -6.06 7.64
C ILE A 44 -2.60 -6.41 6.27
N ARG A 45 -2.30 -7.69 6.02
CA ARG A 45 -1.76 -8.18 4.73
C ARG A 45 -2.73 -7.90 3.58
N LEU A 46 -4.01 -8.19 3.78
CA LEU A 46 -5.04 -7.90 2.78
C LEU A 46 -5.17 -6.40 2.49
N THR A 47 -5.12 -5.56 3.53
CA THR A 47 -5.17 -4.10 3.41
C THR A 47 -3.97 -3.58 2.64
N LYS A 48 -2.76 -4.10 2.89
CA LYS A 48 -1.56 -3.74 2.12
C LYS A 48 -1.74 -4.05 0.63
N MET A 49 -2.18 -5.26 0.28
CA MET A 49 -2.43 -5.65 -1.11
C MET A 49 -3.52 -4.80 -1.78
N ARG A 50 -4.61 -4.53 -1.06
CA ARG A 50 -5.72 -3.66 -1.52
C ARG A 50 -5.22 -2.27 -1.84
N ASN A 51 -4.53 -1.65 -0.90
CA ASN A 51 -4.05 -0.28 -1.03
C ASN A 51 -3.00 -0.18 -2.13
N TYR A 52 -2.09 -1.17 -2.22
CA TYR A 52 -1.07 -1.20 -3.27
C TYR A 52 -1.68 -1.30 -4.67
N GLY A 53 -2.69 -2.15 -4.86
CA GLY A 53 -3.39 -2.24 -6.14
C GLY A 53 -4.08 -0.94 -6.56
N ASN A 54 -4.71 -0.25 -5.61
CA ASN A 54 -5.30 1.08 -5.82
C ASN A 54 -4.22 2.16 -6.05
N PHE A 55 -3.10 2.13 -5.32
CA PHE A 55 -1.98 3.05 -5.49
C PHE A 55 -1.47 3.03 -6.93
N LEU A 56 -1.18 1.84 -7.44
CA LEU A 56 -0.71 1.67 -8.81
C LEU A 56 -1.74 2.20 -9.84
N HIS A 57 -3.05 2.05 -9.58
CA HIS A 57 -4.10 2.61 -10.45
C HIS A 57 -4.12 4.13 -10.39
N ASN A 58 -3.99 4.69 -9.19
CA ASN A 58 -3.93 6.14 -8.98
C ASN A 58 -2.70 6.77 -9.64
N VAL A 59 -1.56 6.08 -9.63
CA VAL A 59 -0.35 6.47 -10.37
C VAL A 59 -0.63 6.53 -11.87
N GLU A 60 -1.31 5.54 -12.44
CA GLU A 60 -1.68 5.50 -13.85
C GLU A 60 -2.67 6.62 -14.21
N VAL A 61 -3.73 6.82 -13.41
CA VAL A 61 -4.68 7.93 -13.58
C VAL A 61 -3.97 9.29 -13.56
N ARG A 62 -3.01 9.49 -12.65
CA ARG A 62 -2.21 10.73 -12.60
C ARG A 62 -1.34 10.90 -13.84
N LYS A 63 -0.67 9.84 -14.27
CA LYS A 63 0.20 9.85 -15.45
C LYS A 63 -0.56 10.13 -16.74
N GLU A 64 -1.72 9.50 -16.91
CA GLU A 64 -2.54 9.61 -18.12
C GLU A 64 -3.52 10.79 -18.09
N LYS A 65 -3.70 11.42 -16.92
CA LYS A 65 -4.74 12.42 -16.66
C LYS A 65 -6.14 11.95 -17.07
N LYS A 66 -6.40 10.65 -16.93
CA LYS A 66 -7.65 9.99 -17.36
C LYS A 66 -8.15 9.03 -16.28
N GLY A 67 -9.45 9.05 -16.03
CA GLY A 67 -10.10 8.23 -15.00
C GLY A 67 -10.21 8.94 -13.66
N PHE A 68 -10.42 8.19 -12.58
CA PHE A 68 -10.65 8.73 -11.24
C PHE A 68 -9.76 8.03 -10.21
N LEU A 69 -9.27 8.78 -9.23
CA LEU A 69 -8.53 8.22 -8.10
C LEU A 69 -9.44 7.35 -7.22
N ILE A 70 -8.82 6.36 -6.59
CA ILE A 70 -9.40 5.51 -5.55
C ILE A 70 -8.72 5.85 -4.22
N PRO A 71 -9.22 6.84 -3.47
CA PRO A 71 -8.75 7.14 -2.13
C PRO A 71 -9.23 6.09 -1.11
N VAL A 72 -8.61 6.06 0.08
CA VAL A 72 -9.05 5.19 1.19
C VAL A 72 -10.45 5.59 1.65
N TYR A 73 -10.69 6.89 1.76
CA TYR A 73 -12.00 7.46 2.02
C TYR A 73 -12.46 8.28 0.81
N ARG A 74 -13.56 7.87 0.19
CA ARG A 74 -14.17 8.64 -0.90
C ARG A 74 -15.03 9.75 -0.30
N PRO A 75 -14.71 11.03 -0.55
CA PRO A 75 -15.58 12.11 -0.16
C PRO A 75 -16.90 12.05 -0.92
N ASN A 76 -17.96 12.63 -0.34
CA ASN A 76 -19.25 12.82 -1.00
C ASN A 76 -19.28 14.09 -1.88
N TYR A 77 -18.12 14.67 -2.18
CA TYR A 77 -17.94 15.88 -2.98
C TYR A 77 -16.88 15.64 -4.06
N ASP A 78 -16.89 16.50 -5.09
CA ASP A 78 -15.83 16.51 -6.10
C ASP A 78 -14.53 16.96 -5.45
N ALA A 79 -13.55 16.06 -5.39
CA ALA A 79 -12.27 16.33 -4.76
C ALA A 79 -11.16 16.31 -5.80
N ASP A 80 -10.25 17.28 -5.69
CA ASP A 80 -9.10 17.37 -6.57
C ASP A 80 -8.18 16.16 -6.34
N PRO A 81 -7.81 15.40 -7.39
CA PRO A 81 -6.79 14.37 -7.29
C PRO A 81 -5.54 14.84 -6.55
N ASP A 82 -5.11 16.09 -6.78
CA ASP A 82 -3.95 16.70 -6.17
C ASP A 82 -4.10 16.91 -4.67
N ASP A 83 -5.29 16.87 -4.10
CA ASP A 83 -5.48 16.90 -2.64
C ASP A 83 -5.19 15.58 -1.94
N TYR A 84 -4.81 14.53 -2.67
CA TYR A 84 -4.52 13.21 -2.10
C TYR A 84 -3.08 12.77 -2.33
N LEU A 85 -2.48 12.21 -1.28
CA LEU A 85 -1.17 11.58 -1.34
C LEU A 85 -1.23 10.15 -0.77
N PRO A 86 -0.41 9.23 -1.30
CA PRO A 86 -0.24 7.91 -0.71
C PRO A 86 0.61 7.97 0.57
N CYS A 87 0.26 7.16 1.55
CA CYS A 87 1.16 6.84 2.66
C CYS A 87 2.24 5.85 2.20
N ASP A 88 3.48 6.08 2.58
CA ASP A 88 4.64 5.23 2.30
C ASP A 88 4.59 3.85 2.98
N GLY A 89 3.94 3.74 4.14
CA GLY A 89 3.78 2.47 4.83
C GLY A 89 2.63 1.61 4.30
N CYS A 90 1.45 2.21 4.10
CA CYS A 90 0.25 1.44 3.74
C CYS A 90 -0.20 1.59 2.29
N PHE A 91 0.39 2.50 1.49
CA PHE A 91 -0.03 2.86 0.13
C PHE A 91 -1.46 3.42 0.00
N GLY A 92 -2.15 3.65 1.12
CA GLY A 92 -3.45 4.27 1.13
C GLY A 92 -3.36 5.72 0.67
N TYR A 93 -4.18 6.11 -0.32
CA TYR A 93 -4.34 7.50 -0.71
C TYR A 93 -5.28 8.22 0.27
N ASP A 94 -4.71 9.10 1.07
CA ASP A 94 -5.43 9.93 2.03
C ASP A 94 -5.36 11.40 1.62
N ALA A 95 -6.33 12.19 2.08
CA ALA A 95 -6.31 13.62 1.83
C ALA A 95 -5.13 14.27 2.55
N LYS A 96 -4.43 15.19 1.88
CA LYS A 96 -3.24 15.90 2.41
C LYS A 96 -3.47 16.49 3.80
N HIS A 97 -4.64 17.08 4.02
CA HIS A 97 -5.04 17.70 5.28
C HIS A 97 -5.35 16.70 6.41
N GLU A 98 -5.51 15.41 6.10
CA GLU A 98 -5.75 14.32 7.06
C GLU A 98 -4.50 13.50 7.39
N LEU A 99 -3.46 13.55 6.55
CA LEU A 99 -2.24 12.73 6.71
C LEU A 99 -1.56 12.89 8.07
N TRP A 100 -1.64 14.06 8.70
CA TRP A 100 -1.06 14.28 10.04
C TRP A 100 -1.78 13.47 11.16
N ARG A 101 -3.04 13.09 10.95
CA ARG A 101 -3.82 12.22 11.84
C ARG A 101 -3.68 10.75 11.50
N HIS A 102 -3.21 10.42 10.30
CA HIS A 102 -3.05 9.05 9.84
C HIS A 102 -2.20 8.25 10.83
N ARG A 103 -2.78 7.18 11.38
CA ARG A 103 -2.09 6.20 12.23
C ARG A 103 -1.87 4.96 11.40
N CYS A 104 -0.77 4.94 10.64
CA CYS A 104 -0.51 3.87 9.69
C CYS A 104 -0.44 2.51 10.41
N PRO A 105 -1.34 1.57 10.13
CA PRO A 105 -1.30 0.23 10.73
C PRO A 105 -0.13 -0.61 10.19
N LEU A 106 0.43 -0.18 9.05
CA LEU A 106 1.51 -0.83 8.29
C LEU A 106 2.82 -0.03 8.33
N GLY A 107 2.83 1.13 8.99
CA GLY A 107 4.02 1.95 9.09
C GLY A 107 4.98 1.29 10.05
N GLU A 108 6.23 1.11 9.63
CA GLU A 108 7.28 0.62 10.51
C GLU A 108 7.28 1.46 11.79
N ARG A 109 6.80 0.86 12.88
CA ARG A 109 7.35 1.22 14.18
C ARG A 109 8.76 0.67 14.11
N THR A 110 9.71 1.48 13.69
CA THR A 110 11.13 1.23 13.99
C THR A 110 11.28 1.33 15.51
N SER A 111 10.85 0.27 16.18
CA SER A 111 11.28 -0.12 17.51
C SER A 111 12.39 -1.11 17.29
N GLU A 112 13.59 -0.60 17.01
CA GLU A 112 14.88 -1.10 17.51
C GLU A 112 16.01 -0.34 16.81
N GLY A 113 16.86 0.34 17.59
CA GLY A 113 18.12 0.90 17.11
C GLY A 113 18.09 2.34 16.58
N THR A 114 18.03 3.32 17.50
CA THR A 114 18.88 4.53 17.57
C THR A 114 18.14 5.60 18.39
N GLN A 115 18.62 5.82 19.62
CA GLN A 115 18.15 6.86 20.54
C GLN A 115 18.61 8.24 20.04
N GLY A 116 17.99 8.74 18.98
CA GLY A 116 18.09 10.14 18.56
C GLY A 116 16.74 10.85 18.71
N PRO A 117 16.71 12.20 18.80
CA PRO A 117 15.45 12.93 18.76
C PRO A 117 14.75 12.62 17.43
N ARG A 118 13.61 11.94 17.50
CA ARG A 118 12.82 11.57 16.31
C ARG A 118 12.46 12.86 15.57
N LYS A 119 13.06 13.10 14.40
CA LYS A 119 12.62 14.19 13.52
C LYS A 119 11.14 13.98 13.24
N ARG A 120 10.36 15.07 13.33
CA ARG A 120 8.94 15.06 12.99
C ARG A 120 8.80 14.58 11.54
N ARG A 121 8.16 13.42 11.32
CA ARG A 121 7.87 12.91 9.97
C ARG A 121 7.15 13.98 9.16
N ASN A 122 7.57 14.15 7.91
CA ASN A 122 6.93 15.06 6.97
C ASN A 122 6.08 14.25 5.99
N TYR A 123 4.90 13.83 6.44
CA TYR A 123 3.99 12.95 5.69
C TYR A 123 3.64 13.48 4.29
N ILE A 124 3.59 14.79 4.11
CA ILE A 124 3.33 15.42 2.81
C ILE A 124 4.51 15.17 1.86
N GLN A 125 5.74 15.40 2.32
CA GLN A 125 6.92 15.20 1.50
C GLN A 125 7.12 13.71 1.17
N GLU A 126 6.95 12.82 2.14
CA GLU A 126 7.04 11.36 1.95
C GLU A 126 6.01 10.88 0.90
N GLY A 127 4.75 11.32 1.02
CA GLY A 127 3.72 10.95 0.05
C GLY A 127 3.95 11.52 -1.35
N LYS A 128 4.52 12.72 -1.47
CA LYS A 128 4.90 13.32 -2.76
C LYS A 128 5.96 12.52 -3.50
N MET A 129 6.94 11.95 -2.78
CA MET A 129 8.00 11.13 -3.40
C MET A 129 7.46 9.87 -4.11
N LEU A 130 6.24 9.45 -3.79
CA LEU A 130 5.58 8.28 -4.38
C LEU A 130 4.74 8.63 -5.61
N LEU A 131 4.62 9.91 -5.96
CA LEU A 131 3.87 10.34 -7.15
C LEU A 131 4.73 10.22 -8.42
N PRO A 132 4.13 9.90 -9.57
CA PRO A 132 4.87 9.75 -10.82
C PRO A 132 5.51 11.06 -11.31
N GLU A 133 4.93 12.21 -10.98
CA GLU A 133 5.32 13.54 -11.48
C GLU A 133 6.60 14.09 -10.81
N GLU A 134 6.94 13.65 -9.60
CA GLU A 134 8.11 14.16 -8.86
C GLU A 134 9.31 13.19 -8.80
N GLY A 135 9.26 12.02 -9.48
CA GLY A 135 10.48 11.20 -9.61
C GLY A 135 10.36 9.68 -9.85
N MET A 136 9.40 9.17 -10.63
CA MET A 136 9.34 7.73 -10.89
C MET A 136 10.23 7.27 -12.06
N SER A 137 11.39 6.70 -11.75
CA SER A 137 11.94 5.60 -12.56
C SER A 137 12.57 4.46 -11.75
N ASN A 138 13.05 4.68 -10.52
CA ASN A 138 13.80 3.64 -9.78
C ASN A 138 13.11 3.11 -8.49
N MET A 139 12.34 3.93 -7.78
CA MET A 139 11.80 3.55 -6.44
C MET A 139 10.72 2.47 -6.45
N THR A 140 9.96 2.31 -7.55
CA THR A 140 8.94 1.25 -7.64
C THR A 140 9.53 -0.15 -7.72
N LYS A 141 10.77 -0.30 -8.20
CA LYS A 141 11.48 -1.59 -8.22
C LYS A 141 12.01 -1.94 -6.83
N ASP A 142 12.52 -0.95 -6.10
CA ASP A 142 13.03 -1.16 -4.75
C ASP A 142 11.92 -1.50 -3.75
N ILE A 143 10.74 -0.86 -3.84
CA ILE A 143 9.57 -1.24 -3.03
C ILE A 143 9.13 -2.69 -3.35
N MET A 144 9.16 -3.10 -4.62
CA MET A 144 8.90 -4.49 -5.02
C MET A 144 9.94 -5.46 -4.47
N SER A 145 11.19 -5.00 -4.28
CA SER A 145 12.26 -5.80 -3.69
C SER A 145 12.16 -5.89 -2.16
N SER A 146 11.75 -4.83 -1.47
CA SER A 146 11.55 -4.83 -0.02
C SER A 146 10.35 -5.68 0.41
N LEU A 147 9.36 -5.87 -0.46
CA LEU A 147 8.27 -6.83 -0.23
C LEU A 147 8.71 -8.30 -0.32
N ARG A 148 9.92 -8.59 -0.80
CA ARG A 148 10.48 -9.95 -0.93
C ARG A 148 11.41 -10.36 0.20
N ASN A 149 11.78 -9.45 1.11
CA ASN A 149 12.83 -9.67 2.11
C ASN A 149 12.35 -9.57 3.56
N ASP A 150 11.07 -9.81 3.85
CA ASP A 150 10.67 -10.15 5.23
C ASP A 150 11.10 -11.60 5.50
N ASP A 151 12.42 -11.74 5.73
CA ASP A 151 13.15 -12.95 6.08
C ASP A 151 12.52 -13.61 7.32
N ASP A 152 12.35 -14.92 7.18
CA ASP A 152 11.85 -15.87 8.16
C ASP A 152 12.55 -15.73 9.52
N GLY A 153 11.86 -15.11 10.47
CA GLY A 153 12.06 -15.37 11.90
C GLY A 153 11.65 -16.81 12.22
N CYS A 154 12.48 -17.76 11.79
CA CYS A 154 12.38 -19.18 12.08
C CYS A 154 12.27 -19.38 13.61
N CYS A 155 11.16 -19.97 14.04
CA CYS A 155 11.08 -20.58 15.35
C CYS A 155 12.04 -21.77 15.39
N SER A 156 13.26 -21.56 15.86
CA SER A 156 14.12 -22.65 16.32
C SER A 156 13.63 -23.11 17.69
N VAL A 157 12.78 -24.13 17.69
CA VAL A 157 12.61 -25.04 18.83
C VAL A 157 13.59 -26.20 18.65
N HIS A 158 14.59 -26.24 19.52
CA HIS A 158 15.21 -27.46 20.05
C HIS A 158 15.70 -27.16 21.46
#